data_AF-A0A9D5REN5-F1
#
_entry.id   AF-A0A9D5REN5-F1
#
_cell.length_a   1.000
_cell.length_b   1.000
_cell.length_c   1.000
_cell.angle_alpha   90.00
_cell.angle_beta   90.00
_cell.angle_gamma   90.00
#
_symmetry.space_group_name_H-M   'P 1'
#
loop_
_entity.id
_entity.type
_entity.pdbx_description
1 polymer ?
#
loop_
_entity_poly.entity_id
_entity_poly.type
_entity_poly.pdbx_seq_one_letter_code
_entity_poly.pdbx_strand_id
1 'polypeptide(L)' 'MKKLFAMALVLCMLLGAVSVASAEEVTTLTMWTFIAQHQEFFEKAAERWNGDNPDRPIAVEVTTIGYDDMHNKLKVALQA' A
#
# COMPACT_ATOMS: atom_id res chain seq x y z
N MET A 1 -18.10 43.44 -10.82
CA MET A 1 -18.93 42.23 -10.63
C MET A 1 -18.72 41.19 -11.74
N LYS A 2 -18.83 41.52 -13.03
CA LYS A 2 -18.59 40.57 -14.15
C LYS A 2 -17.20 39.90 -14.16
N LYS A 3 -16.13 40.63 -13.80
CA LYS A 3 -14.75 40.08 -13.75
C LYS A 3 -14.49 39.16 -12.55
N LEU A 4 -15.24 39.33 -11.46
CA LEU A 4 -15.16 38.47 -10.28
C LEU A 4 -15.82 37.10 -10.53
N PHE A 5 -16.93 37.08 -11.29
CA PHE A 5 -17.56 35.84 -11.73
C PHE A 5 -16.71 35.05 -12.73
N ALA A 6 -16.04 35.75 -13.66
CA ALA A 6 -15.14 35.10 -14.62
C ALA A 6 -13.92 34.46 -13.92
N MET A 7 -13.37 35.12 -12.89
CA MET A 7 -12.23 34.62 -12.13
C MET A 7 -12.60 33.41 -11.24
N ALA A 8 -13.79 33.40 -10.64
CA ALA A 8 -14.30 32.25 -9.91
C ALA A 8 -14.55 31.03 -10.82
N LEU A 9 -15.04 31.25 -12.05
CA LEU A 9 -15.26 30.17 -13.02
C LEU A 9 -13.94 29.56 -13.52
N VAL A 10 -12.91 30.39 -13.75
CA VAL A 10 -11.57 29.94 -14.13
C VAL A 10 -10.91 29.16 -12.98
N LEU A 11 -11.09 29.61 -11.72
CA LEU A 11 -10.58 28.88 -10.55
C LEU A 11 -11.25 27.51 -10.39
N CYS A 12 -12.56 27.40 -10.61
CA CYS A 12 -13.27 26.11 -10.60
C CYS A 12 -12.87 25.20 -11.76
N MET A 13 -12.59 25.73 -12.95
CA MET A 13 -12.07 24.94 -14.08
C MET A 13 -10.63 24.47 -13.87
N LEU A 14 -9.80 25.25 -13.17
CA LEU A 14 -8.44 24.85 -12.79
C LEU A 14 -8.44 23.79 -11.67
N LEU A 15 -9.43 23.82 -10.77
CA LEU A 15 -9.63 22.77 -9.76
C LEU A 15 -10.20 21.48 -10.35
N GLY A 16 -11.03 21.57 -11.40
CA GLY A 16 -11.61 20.41 -12.09
C GLY A 16 -10.63 19.63 -12.98
N ALA A 17 -9.43 20.19 -13.25
CA ALA A 17 -8.36 19.52 -13.98
C ALA A 17 -7.43 18.69 -13.07
N VAL A 18 -7.59 18.77 -11.75
CA VAL A 18 -6.98 17.79 -10.85
C VAL A 18 -7.81 16.52 -10.99
N SER A 19 -7.33 15.58 -11.82
CA SER A 19 -7.86 14.23 -11.78
C SER A 19 -7.82 13.80 -10.31
N VAL A 20 -8.99 13.53 -9.73
CA VAL A 20 -9.05 12.70 -8.52
C VAL A 20 -8.52 11.35 -8.99
N ALA A 21 -7.20 11.16 -8.88
CA ALA A 21 -6.61 9.84 -8.94
C ALA A 21 -7.40 9.05 -7.90
N SER A 22 -8.20 8.10 -8.37
CA SER A 22 -8.89 7.18 -7.49
C SER A 22 -7.79 6.57 -6.64
N ALA A 23 -7.75 6.88 -5.34
CA ALA A 23 -6.83 6.21 -4.44
C ALA A 23 -7.22 4.73 -4.50
N GLU A 24 -6.45 3.92 -5.21
CA GLU A 24 -6.63 2.47 -5.15
C GLU A 24 -6.50 2.06 -3.69
N GLU A 25 -7.41 1.20 -3.25
CA GLU A 25 -7.39 0.65 -1.91
C GLU A 25 -6.05 -0.08 -1.71
N VAL A 26 -5.36 0.24 -0.61
CA VAL A 26 -4.04 -0.34 -0.32
C VAL A 26 -4.17 -1.86 -0.28
N THR A 27 -3.38 -2.54 -1.10
CA THR A 27 -3.39 -4.01 -1.10
C THR A 27 -2.56 -4.53 0.08
N THR A 28 -3.22 -5.19 1.03
CA THR A 28 -2.55 -5.82 2.17
C THR A 28 -2.06 -7.22 1.81
N LEU A 29 -0.77 -7.47 2.03
CA LEU A 29 -0.09 -8.75 1.86
C LEU A 29 0.41 -9.22 3.22
N THR A 30 0.05 -10.44 3.62
CA THR A 30 0.50 -11.04 4.89
C THR A 30 1.52 -12.13 4.63
N MET A 31 2.54 -12.22 5.48
CA MET A 31 3.58 -13.25 5.35
C MET A 31 4.12 -13.69 6.71
N TRP A 32 4.35 -14.99 6.87
CA TRP A 32 5.10 -15.55 7.99
C TRP A 32 6.51 -15.93 7.54
N THR A 33 7.50 -15.63 8.36
CA THR A 33 8.89 -16.03 8.16
C THR A 33 9.47 -16.61 9.44
N PHE A 34 10.49 -17.45 9.33
CA PHE A 34 11.31 -17.91 10.45
C PHE A 34 12.70 -17.28 10.50
N ILE A 35 12.95 -16.31 9.60
CA ILE A 35 14.21 -15.58 9.47
C ILE A 35 13.91 -14.10 9.61
N ALA A 36 14.44 -13.46 10.65
CA ALA A 36 14.21 -12.04 10.93
C ALA A 36 14.72 -11.13 9.80
N GLN A 37 15.82 -11.50 9.15
CA GLN A 37 16.37 -10.75 8.01
C GLN A 37 15.41 -10.73 6.82
N HIS A 38 14.55 -11.74 6.64
CA HIS A 38 13.54 -11.71 5.59
C HIS A 38 12.46 -10.67 5.92
N GLN A 39 12.03 -10.56 7.17
CA GLN A 39 11.08 -9.52 7.58
C GLN A 39 11.61 -8.13 7.24
N GLU A 40 12.82 -7.80 7.68
CA GLU A 40 13.44 -6.50 7.36
C GLU A 40 13.58 -6.27 5.86
N PHE A 41 13.90 -7.31 5.08
CA PHE A 41 14.01 -7.23 3.64
C PHE A 41 12.68 -6.85 2.98
N PHE A 42 11.59 -7.53 3.35
CA PHE A 42 10.28 -7.31 2.74
C PHE A 42 9.64 -5.99 3.17
N GLU A 43 9.86 -5.54 4.40
CA GLU A 43 9.44 -4.21 4.86
C GLU A 43 10.11 -3.11 4.01
N LYS A 44 11.43 -3.19 3.81
CA LYS A 44 12.17 -2.24 2.95
C LYS A 44 11.77 -2.35 1.47
N ALA A 45 11.45 -3.55 1.01
CA ALA A 45 10.96 -3.76 -0.35
C ALA A 45 9.59 -3.09 -0.57
N ALA A 46 8.71 -3.12 0.44
CA ALA A 46 7.42 -2.44 0.40
C ALA A 46 7.58 -0.91 0.37
N GLU A 47 8.48 -0.35 1.19
CA GLU A 47 8.81 1.08 1.16
C GLU A 47 9.28 1.51 -0.23
N ARG A 48 10.20 0.74 -0.83
CA ARG A 48 10.70 1.01 -2.18
C ARG A 48 9.59 0.90 -3.22
N TRP A 49 8.78 -0.17 -3.17
CA TRP A 49 7.68 -0.37 -4.10
C TRP A 49 6.72 0.82 -4.09
N ASN A 50 6.31 1.27 -2.89
CA ASN A 50 5.39 2.38 -2.73
C ASN A 50 5.98 3.72 -3.20
N GLY A 51 7.30 3.91 -3.08
CA GLY A 51 8.00 5.05 -3.67
C GLY A 51 7.99 5.03 -5.20
N ASP A 52 8.19 3.86 -5.80
CA ASP A 52 8.25 3.67 -7.25
C ASP A 52 6.85 3.55 -7.90
N ASN A 53 5.80 3.21 -7.12
CA ASN A 53 4.44 2.91 -7.60
C ASN A 53 3.36 3.56 -6.71
N PRO A 54 3.26 4.91 -6.71
CA PRO A 54 2.32 5.63 -5.84
C PRO A 54 0.84 5.39 -6.20
N ASP A 55 0.57 4.88 -7.41
CA ASP A 55 -0.76 4.56 -7.92
C ASP A 55 -1.31 3.23 -7.40
N ARG A 56 -0.43 2.31 -6.95
CA ARG A 56 -0.79 0.96 -6.47
C ARG A 56 -0.04 0.60 -5.19
N PRO A 57 -0.31 1.32 -4.08
CA PRO A 57 0.38 1.11 -2.82
C PRO A 57 0.05 -0.27 -2.22
N ILE A 58 1.04 -0.86 -1.54
CA ILE A 58 0.90 -2.10 -0.77
C ILE A 58 1.22 -1.88 0.71
N ALA A 59 0.61 -2.70 1.56
CA ALA A 59 1.00 -2.89 2.95
C ALA A 59 1.48 -4.32 3.12
N VAL A 60 2.74 -4.52 3.54
CA VAL A 60 3.29 -5.86 3.79
C VAL A 60 3.39 -6.09 5.29
N GLU A 61 2.62 -7.05 5.79
CA GLU A 61 2.60 -7.44 7.20
C GLU A 61 3.40 -8.74 7.37
N VAL A 62 4.67 -8.61 7.76
CA VAL A 62 5.54 -9.76 8.01
C VAL A 62 5.61 -10.07 9.49
N THR A 63 5.39 -11.33 9.85
CA THR A 63 5.58 -11.83 11.20
C THR A 63 6.72 -12.85 11.24
N THR A 64 7.75 -12.57 12.04
CA THR A 64 8.77 -13.57 12.37
C THR A 64 8.27 -14.49 13.49
N ILE A 65 8.24 -15.79 13.21
CA ILE A 65 7.80 -16.87 14.10
C ILE A 65 8.94 -17.89 14.22
N GLY A 66 9.11 -18.57 15.36
CA GLY A 66 10.12 -19.62 15.48
C GLY A 66 9.99 -20.70 14.38
N TYR A 67 11.11 -21.30 13.96
CA TYR A 67 11.14 -22.27 12.85
C TYR A 67 10.08 -23.37 12.98
N ASP A 68 10.09 -24.11 14.09
CA ASP A 68 9.16 -25.22 14.30
C ASP A 68 7.70 -24.73 14.37
N ASP A 69 7.46 -23.61 15.06
CA ASP A 69 6.14 -23.01 15.19
C ASP A 69 5.58 -22.57 13.84
N MET A 70 6.39 -21.94 12.98
CA MET A 70 5.96 -21.52 11.65
C MET A 70 5.56 -22.73 10.80
N HIS A 71 6.37 -23.79 10.79
CA HIS A 71 6.07 -24.99 10.01
C HIS A 71 4.82 -25.71 10.53
N ASN A 72 4.61 -25.74 11.85
CA ASN A 72 3.40 -26.30 12.44
C ASN A 72 2.16 -25.46 12.12
N LYS A 73 2.23 -24.12 12.26
CA LYS A 73 1.14 -23.21 11.90
C LYS A 73 0.78 -23.32 10.42
N LEU A 74 1.77 -23.40 9.53
CA LEU A 74 1.54 -23.58 8.09
C LEU A 74 0.82 -24.90 7.82
N LYS A 75 1.25 -26.01 8.43
CA LYS A 75 0.57 -27.30 8.29
C LYS A 75 -0.90 -27.19 8.70
N VAL A 76 -1.20 -26.59 9.85
CA VAL A 76 -2.59 -26.40 10.33
C VAL A 76 -3.40 -25.54 9.36
N ALA A 77 -2.84 -24.44 8.86
CA ALA A 77 -3.51 -23.54 7.92
C ALA A 77 -3.88 -24.23 6.59
N LEU A 78 -3.16 -25.29 6.21
CA LEU A 78 -3.37 -26.04 4.98
C LEU A 78 -4.30 -27.26 5.14
N GLN A 79 -4.72 -27.60 6.36
CA GLN A 79 -5.53 -28.79 6.67
C GLN A 79 -7.04 -28.55 6.53
N ALA A 80 -7.48 -27.95 5.41
CA ALA A 80 -8.89 -27.68 5.13
C ALA A 80 -9.82 -28.90 5.28
#